data_AF-A0A2L0A8D8-F1
#
_entry.id   AF-A0A2L0A8D8-F1
#
_cell.length_a   1.000
_cell.length_b   1.000
_cell.length_c   1.000
_cell.angle_alpha   90.00
_cell.angle_beta   90.00
_cell.angle_gamma   90.00
#
_symmetry.space_group_name_H-M   'P 1'
#
loop_
_entity.id
_entity.type
_entity.pdbx_description
1 polymer ?
#
loop_
_entity_poly.entity_id
_entity_poly.type
_entity_poly.pdbx_seq_one_letter_code
_entity_poly.pdbx_strand_id
1 'polypeptide(L)'
;MTLEHIAEIWGGWKHQAELFVGLSADAMHVHVGVTLLLLIALLTRKRMDHWLPWLSVLIIECCNEFIDLNQAQGSIENNWPASQHDILNTMFLPTAIMIYARVKRFEAVGAWG
;
A
#
# COMPACT_ATOMS: atom_id res chain seq x y z
N MET A 1 2.61 26.55 5.30
CA MET A 1 3.17 25.17 5.38
C MET A 1 3.40 24.72 3.94
N THR A 2 4.64 24.46 3.55
CA THR A 2 5.00 24.01 2.19
C THR A 2 4.88 22.49 2.08
N LEU A 3 4.74 21.95 0.85
CA LEU A 3 4.68 20.49 0.63
C LEU A 3 5.96 19.79 1.08
N GLU A 4 7.12 20.41 0.87
CA GLU A 4 8.42 19.93 1.36
C GLU A 4 8.42 19.72 2.88
N HIS A 5 7.89 20.68 3.64
CA HIS A 5 7.83 20.58 5.10
C HIS A 5 6.90 19.44 5.57
N ILE A 6 5.81 19.19 4.84
CA ILE A 6 4.92 18.04 5.10
C ILE A 6 5.66 16.73 4.82
N ALA A 7 6.39 16.67 3.71
CA ALA A 7 7.16 15.50 3.32
C ALA A 7 8.28 15.18 4.32
N GLU A 8 8.99 16.19 4.84
CA GLU A 8 10.01 16.04 5.88
C GLU A 8 9.42 15.49 7.20
N ILE A 9 8.29 16.04 7.64
CA ILE A 9 7.59 15.55 8.84
C ILE A 9 7.16 14.09 8.61
N TRP A 10 6.52 13.81 7.47
CA TRP A 10 6.05 12.49 7.10
C TRP A 10 7.17 11.46 7.08
N GLY A 11 8.28 11.76 6.39
CA GLY A 11 9.48 10.92 6.34
C GLY A 11 10.03 10.61 7.73
N GLY A 12 10.10 11.62 8.61
CA GLY A 12 10.53 11.43 9.99
C GLY A 12 9.64 10.46 10.79
N TRP A 13 8.32 10.59 10.68
CA TRP A 13 7.37 9.69 11.35
C TRP A 13 7.44 8.27 10.80
N LYS A 14 7.54 8.11 9.47
CA LYS A 14 7.69 6.79 8.83
C LYS A 14 8.94 6.09 9.31
N HIS A 15 10.08 6.77 9.29
CA HIS A 15 11.34 6.16 9.74
C HIS A 15 11.31 5.75 11.22
N GLN A 16 10.66 6.55 12.08
CA GLN A 16 10.44 6.16 13.48
C GLN A 16 9.55 4.92 13.60
N ALA A 17 8.52 4.78 12.76
CA ALA A 17 7.69 3.60 12.72
C ALA A 17 8.48 2.35 12.31
N GLU A 18 9.36 2.44 11.30
CA GLU A 18 10.26 1.36 10.89
C GLU A 18 11.14 0.89 12.06
N LEU A 19 11.78 1.85 12.75
CA LEU A 19 12.64 1.56 13.89
C LEU A 19 11.86 0.95 15.07
N PHE A 20 10.64 1.42 15.31
CA PHE A 20 9.80 0.92 16.40
C PHE A 20 9.31 -0.51 16.14
N VAL A 21 8.88 -0.79 14.91
CA VAL A 21 8.40 -2.13 14.53
C VAL A 21 9.57 -3.10 14.29
N GLY A 22 10.76 -2.58 13.97
CA GLY A 22 11.96 -3.38 13.71
C GLY A 22 11.94 -4.07 12.36
N LEU A 23 11.18 -3.53 11.39
CA LEU A 23 11.09 -4.04 10.03
C LEU A 23 11.91 -3.18 9.08
N SER A 24 12.40 -3.80 8.01
CA SER A 24 12.92 -3.04 6.87
C SER A 24 11.79 -2.29 6.18
N ALA A 25 12.12 -1.19 5.49
CA ALA A 25 11.18 -0.43 4.67
C ALA A 25 10.37 -1.36 3.73
N ASP A 26 11.04 -2.21 2.96
CA ASP A 26 10.42 -3.20 2.07
C ASP A 26 9.37 -4.08 2.76
N ALA A 27 9.71 -4.60 3.96
CA ALA A 27 8.80 -5.45 4.72
C ALA A 27 7.61 -4.63 5.22
N MET A 28 7.83 -3.37 5.61
CA MET A 28 6.75 -2.48 6.05
C MET A 28 5.75 -2.22 4.92
N HIS A 29 6.20 -1.93 3.69
CA HIS A 29 5.31 -1.77 2.53
C HIS A 29 4.41 -2.99 2.31
N VAL A 30 4.98 -4.20 2.37
CA VAL A 30 4.22 -5.45 2.24
C VAL A 30 3.17 -5.60 3.35
N HIS A 31 3.55 -5.38 4.61
CA HIS A 31 2.65 -5.51 5.75
C HIS A 31 1.55 -4.44 5.77
N VAL A 32 1.90 -3.20 5.44
CA VAL A 32 0.96 -2.07 5.35
C VAL A 32 -0.05 -2.31 4.24
N GLY A 33 0.38 -2.75 3.05
CA GLY A 33 -0.52 -3.05 1.93
C GLY A 33 -1.59 -4.08 2.27
N VAL A 34 -1.20 -5.20 2.90
CA VAL A 34 -2.15 -6.24 3.33
C VAL A 34 -3.08 -5.74 4.44
N THR A 35 -2.52 -5.00 5.42
CA THR A 35 -3.28 -4.46 6.54
C THR A 35 -4.31 -3.45 6.06
N LEU A 36 -3.94 -2.54 5.16
CA LEU A 36 -4.86 -1.57 4.54
C LEU A 36 -5.97 -2.28 3.77
N LEU A 37 -5.66 -3.31 2.97
CA LEU A 37 -6.68 -4.07 2.26
C LEU A 37 -7.72 -4.65 3.22
N LEU A 38 -7.26 -5.29 4.31
CA LEU A 38 -8.11 -5.89 5.34
C LEU A 38 -8.96 -4.84 6.05
N LEU A 39 -8.35 -3.73 6.48
CA LEU A 39 -9.04 -2.65 7.18
C LEU A 39 -10.08 -1.98 6.29
N ILE A 40 -9.75 -1.67 5.04
CA ILE A 40 -10.70 -1.04 4.12
C ILE A 40 -11.84 -2.01 3.81
N ALA A 41 -11.55 -3.29 3.56
CA ALA A 41 -12.59 -4.31 3.38
C ALA A 41 -13.52 -4.40 4.61
N LEU A 42 -12.95 -4.39 5.82
CA LEU A 42 -13.71 -4.41 7.08
C LEU A 42 -14.59 -3.16 7.24
N LEU A 43 -14.04 -1.96 7.06
CA LEU A 43 -14.73 -0.69 7.23
C LEU A 43 -15.83 -0.48 6.20
N THR A 44 -15.55 -0.82 4.95
CA THR A 44 -16.50 -0.68 3.84
C THR A 44 -17.50 -1.84 3.81
N ARG A 45 -17.29 -2.86 4.65
CA ARG A 45 -18.00 -4.15 4.66
C ARG A 45 -18.06 -4.78 3.26
N LYS A 46 -17.04 -4.51 2.44
CA LYS A 46 -16.86 -5.11 1.12
C LYS A 46 -15.92 -6.28 1.24
N ARG A 47 -16.11 -7.25 0.34
CA ARG A 47 -15.23 -8.40 0.25
C ARG A 47 -13.86 -7.98 -0.28
N MET A 48 -12.83 -8.76 0.02
CA MET A 48 -11.46 -8.51 -0.45
C MET A 48 -11.30 -8.66 -1.97
N ASP A 49 -12.19 -9.40 -2.65
CA ASP A 49 -12.25 -9.50 -4.12
C ASP A 49 -12.95 -8.30 -4.80
N HIS A 50 -13.49 -7.37 -4.01
CA HIS A 50 -14.12 -6.17 -4.52
C HIS A 50 -13.04 -5.15 -4.92
N TRP A 51 -13.28 -4.41 -6.01
CA TRP A 51 -12.33 -3.43 -6.52
C TRP A 51 -12.10 -2.25 -5.55
N LEU A 52 -13.11 -1.91 -4.74
CA LEU A 52 -13.05 -0.77 -3.83
C LEU A 52 -11.92 -0.88 -2.79
N PRO A 53 -11.81 -1.96 -1.96
CA PRO A 53 -10.64 -2.12 -1.09
C PRO A 53 -9.31 -2.06 -1.83
N TRP A 54 -9.20 -2.72 -2.98
CA TRP A 54 -7.97 -2.74 -3.77
C TRP A 54 -7.58 -1.35 -4.31
N LEU A 55 -8.53 -0.61 -4.89
CA LEU A 55 -8.29 0.75 -5.40
C LEU A 55 -7.95 1.73 -4.27
N SER A 56 -8.58 1.58 -3.11
CA SER A 56 -8.25 2.41 -1.96
C SER A 56 -6.80 2.22 -1.51
N VAL A 57 -6.29 0.98 -1.46
CA VAL A 57 -4.86 0.73 -1.16
C VAL A 57 -3.98 1.39 -2.22
N LEU A 58 -4.29 1.20 -3.51
CA LEU A 58 -3.52 1.79 -4.59
C LEU A 58 -3.47 3.33 -4.51
N ILE A 59 -4.59 3.98 -4.23
CA ILE A 59 -4.66 5.44 -4.11
C ILE A 59 -3.86 5.92 -2.90
N ILE A 60 -3.98 5.25 -1.76
CA ILE A 60 -3.23 5.61 -0.54
C ILE A 60 -1.73 5.48 -0.80
N GLU A 61 -1.28 4.41 -1.47
CA GLU A 61 0.12 4.21 -1.78
C GLU A 61 0.65 5.24 -2.78
N CYS A 62 -0.11 5.53 -3.85
CA CYS A 62 0.28 6.60 -4.78
C CYS A 62 0.36 7.97 -4.09
N CYS A 63 -0.51 8.24 -3.12
CA CYS A 63 -0.40 9.45 -2.30
C CYS A 63 0.82 9.44 -1.40
N ASN A 64 1.19 8.28 -0.82
CA ASN A 64 2.41 8.13 -0.03
C ASN A 64 3.64 8.47 -0.88
N GLU A 65 3.80 7.80 -2.02
CA GLU A 65 4.94 8.03 -2.91
C GLU A 65 4.98 9.45 -3.46
N PHE A 66 3.82 10.05 -3.71
CA PHE A 66 3.77 11.45 -4.12
C PHE A 66 4.35 12.37 -3.03
N ILE A 67 4.07 12.12 -1.75
CA ILE A 67 4.65 12.89 -0.66
C ILE A 67 6.17 12.66 -0.59
N ASP A 68 6.61 11.42 -0.78
CA ASP A 68 8.02 11.02 -0.66
C ASP A 68 8.90 11.63 -1.76
N LEU A 69 8.39 11.70 -2.99
CA LEU A 69 9.04 12.40 -4.10
C LEU A 69 9.16 13.92 -3.91
N ASN A 70 8.37 14.51 -3.02
CA ASN A 70 8.44 15.94 -2.67
C ASN A 70 9.45 16.24 -1.55
N GLN A 71 10.17 15.23 -1.04
CA GLN A 71 11.29 15.46 -0.12
C GLN A 71 12.46 16.14 -0.83
N ALA A 72 13.32 16.79 -0.03
CA ALA A 72 14.48 17.54 -0.52
C ALA A 72 15.33 16.73 -1.50
N GLN A 73 15.78 17.38 -2.57
CA GLN A 73 16.60 16.77 -3.63
C GLN A 73 17.87 16.16 -3.05
N GLY A 74 18.05 14.85 -3.26
CA GLY A 74 19.14 14.06 -2.70
C GLY A 74 18.77 13.18 -1.51
N SER A 75 17.52 13.20 -1.03
CA SER A 75 17.02 12.16 -0.11
C SER A 75 16.94 10.80 -0.84
N ILE A 76 17.11 9.71 -0.08
CA ILE A 76 16.97 8.34 -0.62
C ILE A 76 15.56 8.11 -1.20
N GLU A 77 14.57 8.81 -0.64
CA GLU A 77 13.15 8.72 -1.02
C GLU A 77 12.78 9.57 -2.25
N ASN A 78 13.57 10.58 -2.63
CA ASN A 78 13.36 11.34 -3.87
C ASN A 78 13.98 10.60 -5.07
N ASN A 79 13.55 9.36 -5.28
CA ASN A 79 14.07 8.47 -6.29
C ASN A 79 12.95 7.68 -6.96
N TRP A 80 12.63 8.02 -8.21
CA TRP A 80 11.53 7.40 -8.95
C TRP A 80 11.60 5.86 -9.02
N PRO A 81 12.76 5.24 -9.32
CA PRO A 81 12.95 3.79 -9.18
C PRO A 81 12.59 3.20 -7.81
N ALA A 82 12.87 3.90 -6.71
CA ALA A 82 12.52 3.43 -5.37
C ALA A 82 11.00 3.45 -5.18
N SER A 83 10.34 4.56 -5.53
CA SER A 83 8.88 4.66 -5.49
C SER A 83 8.15 3.61 -6.32
N GLN A 84 8.71 3.24 -7.47
CA GLN A 84 8.17 2.13 -8.27
C GLN A 84 8.29 0.79 -7.54
N HIS A 85 9.41 0.56 -6.85
CA HIS A 85 9.61 -0.64 -6.04
C HIS A 85 8.63 -0.69 -4.86
N ASP A 86 8.38 0.44 -4.20
CA ASP A 86 7.50 0.55 -3.04
C ASP A 86 6.05 0.27 -3.43
N ILE A 87 5.56 0.87 -4.52
CA ILE A 87 4.24 0.56 -5.09
C ILE A 87 4.12 -0.93 -5.42
N LEU A 88 5.15 -1.54 -6.01
CA LEU A 88 5.14 -2.97 -6.34
C LEU A 88 5.06 -3.82 -5.06
N ASN A 89 5.88 -3.53 -4.05
CA ASN A 89 5.89 -4.25 -2.78
C ASN A 89 4.54 -4.15 -2.07
N THR A 90 3.99 -2.95 -1.98
CA THR A 90 2.70 -2.68 -1.32
C THR A 90 1.54 -3.36 -2.06
N MET A 91 1.50 -3.31 -3.40
CA MET A 91 0.36 -3.79 -4.19
C MET A 91 0.44 -5.27 -4.57
N PHE A 92 1.59 -5.92 -4.46
CA PHE A 92 1.77 -7.31 -4.87
C PHE A 92 0.80 -8.25 -4.15
N LEU A 93 0.84 -8.29 -2.81
CA LEU A 93 -0.04 -9.17 -2.03
C LEU A 93 -1.52 -8.79 -2.13
N PRO A 94 -1.93 -7.50 -2.04
CA PRO A 94 -3.32 -7.12 -2.27
C PRO A 94 -3.87 -7.58 -3.61
N THR A 95 -3.06 -7.51 -4.67
CA THR A 95 -3.44 -7.97 -6.00
C THR A 95 -3.57 -9.49 -6.05
N ALA A 96 -2.61 -10.22 -5.48
CA ALA A 96 -2.66 -11.68 -5.39
C ALA A 96 -3.90 -12.17 -4.61
N ILE A 97 -4.21 -11.53 -3.47
CA ILE A 97 -5.39 -11.82 -2.65
C ILE A 97 -6.68 -11.57 -3.43
N MET A 98 -6.80 -10.42 -4.11
CA MET A 98 -7.97 -10.08 -4.91
C MET A 98 -8.19 -11.11 -6.03
N ILE A 99 -7.13 -11.48 -6.76
CA ILE A 99 -7.19 -12.48 -7.83
C ILE A 99 -7.60 -13.84 -7.27
N TYR A 100 -6.94 -14.31 -6.22
CA TYR A 100 -7.25 -15.60 -5.59
C TYR A 100 -8.71 -15.67 -5.13
N ALA A 101 -9.17 -14.66 -4.39
CA ALA A 101 -10.54 -14.60 -3.89
C ALA A 101 -11.58 -14.53 -5.02
N ARG A 102 -11.25 -13.86 -6.13
CA ARG A 102 -12.12 -13.79 -7.31
C ARG A 102 -12.19 -15.13 -8.05
N VAL A 103 -11.07 -15.84 -8.22
CA VAL A 103 -11.05 -17.17 -8.84
C VAL A 103 -11.87 -18.17 -8.01
N LYS A 104 -11.65 -18.23 -6.69
CA LYS A 104 -12.42 -19.11 -5.79
C LYS A 104 -13.92 -18.85 -5.85
N ARG A 105 -14.32 -17.59 -6.07
CA ARG A 105 -15.72 -17.24 -6.24
C ARG A 105 -16.30 -17.77 -7.55
N PHE A 106 -15.57 -17.69 -8.66
CA PHE A 106 -16.04 -18.25 -9.93
C PHE A 106 -16.22 -19.76 -9.85
N GLU A 107 -15.28 -20.47 -9.22
CA GLU A 107 -15.43 -21.92 -8.95
C GLU A 107 -16.67 -22.21 -8.11
N ALA A 108 -16.89 -21.43 -7.05
CA ALA A 108 -18.05 -21.60 -6.18
C ALA A 108 -19.38 -21.29 -6.87
N VAL A 109 -19.42 -20.47 -7.91
CA VAL A 109 -20.64 -20.23 -8.71
C VAL A 109 -20.84 -21.35 -9.74
N GLY A 110 -19.77 -21.81 -10.40
CA GLY A 110 -19.83 -22.85 -11.42
C GLY A 110 -20.13 -24.26 -10.89
N ALA A 111 -19.81 -24.55 -9.62
CA ALA A 111 -20.07 -25.85 -8.99
C ALA A 111 -21.57 -26.13 -8.70
N TRP A 112 -22.45 -25.14 -8.89
CA TRP A 112 -23.90 -25.25 -8.67
C TRP A 112 -24.74 -24.84 -9.90
N GLY A 113 -24.09 -24.69 -11.06
CA GLY A 113 -24.70 -24.30 -12.34
C GLY A 113 -25.05 -25.48 -13.23
#